data_AF-A0A6A6GS28-F1
#
_entry.id   AF-A0A6A6GS28-F1
#
_cell.length_a   1.000
_cell.length_b   1.000
_cell.length_c   1.000
_cell.angle_alpha   90.00
_cell.angle_beta   90.00
_cell.angle_gamma   90.00
#
_symmetry.space_group_name_H-M   'P 1'
#
loop_
_entity.id
_entity.type
_entity.pdbx_description
1 polymer ?
#
loop_
_entity_poly.entity_id
_entity_poly.type
_entity_poly.pdbx_seq_one_letter_code
_entity_poly.pdbx_strand_id
1 'polypeptide(L)'
;MAIKVLEEAAHTYRHDLESFFYVLIWICVSYGWEEDKKLKMHPLRRWYDGTLEDIAHTKRGDVTEGGFKKYILTNFSPTFQGVKRLAQTLRDILFSKHALETGTPDASP
;
A
#
# COMPACT_ATOMS: atom_id res chain seq x y z
N MET A 1 3.40 8.58 -1.99
CA MET A 1 3.41 9.51 -0.84
C MET A 1 2.50 8.96 0.25
N ALA A 2 2.95 9.00 1.51
CA ALA A 2 2.09 8.70 2.65
C ALA A 2 1.12 9.86 2.90
N ILE A 3 -0.10 9.53 3.28
CA ILE A 3 -1.22 10.46 3.46
C ILE A 3 -0.95 11.50 4.56
N LYS A 4 0.02 11.24 5.46
CA LYS A 4 0.34 12.11 6.61
C LYS A 4 1.61 12.96 6.50
N VAL A 5 2.30 12.96 5.34
CA VAL A 5 3.39 13.93 5.11
C VAL A 5 2.88 15.38 5.13
N LEU A 6 1.56 15.58 5.10
CA LEU A 6 0.87 16.87 5.10
C LEU A 6 0.34 17.31 6.47
N GLU A 7 0.57 16.55 7.56
CA GLU A 7 -0.10 16.79 8.87
C GLU A 7 0.84 17.05 10.08
N GLU A 8 2.14 17.32 9.90
CA GLU A 8 3.07 17.66 11.02
C GLU A 8 3.07 16.66 12.21
N ALA A 9 2.68 15.40 11.99
CA ALA A 9 2.84 14.36 13.00
C ALA A 9 4.29 13.85 12.99
N ALA A 10 4.86 13.58 14.16
CA ALA A 10 6.20 13.03 14.30
C ALA A 10 6.40 11.84 13.34
N HIS A 11 7.37 11.96 12.44
CA HIS A 11 7.72 10.91 11.49
C HIS A 11 8.16 9.66 12.26
N THR A 12 7.26 8.71 12.44
CA THR A 12 7.58 7.40 12.98
C THR A 12 8.04 6.48 11.85
N TYR A 13 8.91 5.51 12.18
CA TYR A 13 9.32 4.45 11.26
C TYR A 13 8.13 3.71 10.61
N ARG A 14 6.95 3.76 11.23
CA ARG A 14 5.72 3.17 10.71
C ARG A 14 5.27 3.83 9.40
N HIS A 15 5.47 5.14 9.25
CA HIS A 15 5.15 5.86 8.02
C HIS A 15 6.09 5.49 6.87
N ASP A 16 7.36 5.23 7.18
CA ASP A 16 8.33 4.75 6.20
C ASP A 16 8.01 3.33 5.76
N LEU A 17 7.62 2.44 6.70
CA LEU A 17 7.18 1.08 6.40
C LEU A 17 5.88 1.05 5.57
N GLU A 18 4.92 1.91 5.88
CA GLU A 18 3.70 2.07 5.06
C GLU A 18 4.02 2.58 3.65
N SER A 19 4.92 3.57 3.53
CA SER A 19 5.37 4.09 2.24
C SER A 19 6.09 3.01 1.43
N PHE A 20 6.99 2.26 2.06
CA PHE A 20 7.67 1.12 1.47
C PHE A 20 6.67 0.06 1.00
N PHE A 21 5.66 -0.25 1.81
CA PHE A 21 4.61 -1.19 1.45
C PHE A 21 3.87 -0.75 0.17
N TYR A 22 3.46 0.51 0.05
CA TYR A 22 2.83 0.99 -1.18
C TYR A 22 3.77 0.87 -2.40
N VAL A 23 5.06 1.15 -2.24
CA VAL A 23 6.03 0.98 -3.35
C VAL A 23 6.16 -0.49 -3.75
N LEU A 24 6.25 -1.40 -2.78
CA LEU A 24 6.30 -2.84 -3.03
C LEU A 24 5.08 -3.30 -3.82
N ILE A 25 3.87 -2.92 -3.39
CA ILE A 25 2.64 -3.28 -4.10
C ILE A 25 2.62 -2.68 -5.51
N TRP A 26 3.04 -1.42 -5.66
CA TRP A 26 3.10 -0.78 -6.95
C TRP A 26 3.99 -1.54 -7.93
N ILE A 27 5.16 -2.01 -7.48
CA ILE A 27 6.07 -2.85 -8.28
C ILE A 27 5.39 -4.17 -8.67
N CYS A 28 4.82 -4.89 -7.70
CA CYS A 28 4.21 -6.21 -7.92
C CYS A 28 3.02 -6.17 -8.89
N VAL A 29 2.30 -5.06 -8.95
CA VAL A 29 1.13 -4.87 -9.81
C VAL A 29 1.50 -4.28 -11.17
N SER A 30 2.51 -3.41 -11.25
CA SER A 30 2.80 -2.63 -12.47
C SER A 30 3.89 -3.22 -13.36
N TYR A 31 4.75 -4.10 -12.82
CA TYR A 31 5.88 -4.69 -13.53
C TYR A 31 5.78 -6.22 -13.61
N GLY A 32 6.61 -6.87 -14.42
CA GLY A 32 6.60 -8.34 -14.56
C GLY A 32 5.45 -8.86 -15.45
N TRP A 33 5.00 -8.02 -16.38
CA TRP A 33 4.06 -8.40 -17.43
C TRP A 33 4.82 -8.64 -18.73
N GLU A 34 4.35 -9.62 -19.52
CA GLU A 34 4.79 -9.82 -20.90
C GLU A 34 4.48 -8.57 -21.75
N GLU A 35 5.33 -8.28 -22.75
CA GLU A 35 5.32 -7.04 -23.55
C GLU A 35 3.91 -6.65 -24.06
N ASP A 36 3.10 -7.61 -24.52
CA ASP A 36 1.76 -7.35 -25.08
C ASP A 36 0.69 -6.97 -24.02
N LYS A 37 0.96 -7.18 -22.73
CA LYS A 37 0.05 -6.83 -21.62
C LYS A 37 0.43 -5.53 -20.91
N LYS A 38 1.61 -4.94 -21.18
CA LYS A 38 2.04 -3.66 -20.58
C LYS A 38 1.06 -2.52 -20.82
N LEU A 39 0.34 -2.52 -21.94
CA LEU A 39 -0.50 -1.39 -22.36
C LEU A 39 -1.89 -1.31 -21.71
N LYS A 40 -2.37 -2.34 -21.01
CA LYS A 40 -3.82 -2.45 -20.76
C LYS A 40 -4.32 -2.01 -19.39
N MET A 41 -3.47 -1.77 -18.39
CA MET A 41 -3.96 -1.21 -17.13
C MET A 41 -2.79 -0.64 -16.33
N HIS A 42 -2.96 0.58 -15.81
CA HIS A 42 -2.28 1.02 -14.60
C HIS A 42 -3.27 0.79 -13.46
N PRO A 43 -3.36 -0.42 -12.88
CA PRO A 43 -4.42 -0.77 -11.93
C PRO A 43 -4.43 0.16 -10.70
N LEU A 44 -3.26 0.78 -10.44
CA LEU A 44 -3.00 1.67 -9.32
C LEU A 44 -2.86 3.14 -9.75
N ARG A 45 -3.34 3.55 -10.94
CA ARG A 45 -3.29 4.96 -11.38
C ARG A 45 -3.85 5.92 -10.33
N ARG A 46 -4.95 5.52 -9.68
CA ARG A 46 -5.61 6.27 -8.61
C ARG A 46 -4.78 6.43 -7.33
N TRP A 47 -3.60 5.79 -7.23
CA TRP A 47 -2.68 6.01 -6.12
C TRP A 47 -1.82 7.27 -6.26
N TYR A 48 -1.84 7.92 -7.44
CA TYR A 48 -1.06 9.12 -7.72
C TYR A 48 -1.77 10.13 -8.65
N ASP A 49 -2.98 9.82 -9.12
CA ASP A 49 -3.78 10.69 -10.00
C ASP A 49 -5.09 11.07 -9.29
N GLY A 50 -5.46 12.35 -9.32
CA GLY A 50 -6.61 12.91 -8.59
C GLY A 50 -6.22 13.84 -7.44
N THR A 51 -7.20 14.25 -6.62
CA THR A 51 -6.93 15.07 -5.44
C THR A 51 -6.23 14.26 -4.35
N LEU A 52 -5.60 14.94 -3.38
CA LEU A 52 -4.98 14.26 -2.24
C LEU A 52 -5.99 13.45 -1.43
N GLU A 53 -7.23 13.94 -1.31
CA GLU A 53 -8.34 13.24 -0.67
C GLU A 53 -8.72 11.95 -1.43
N ASP A 54 -8.84 12.03 -2.76
CA ASP A 54 -9.15 10.87 -3.61
C ASP A 54 -8.08 9.79 -3.50
N ILE A 55 -6.80 10.20 -3.55
CA ILE A 55 -5.66 9.30 -3.41
C ILE A 55 -5.67 8.63 -2.03
N ALA A 56 -5.94 9.41 -0.98
CA ALA A 56 -6.00 8.91 0.39
C ALA A 56 -7.15 7.91 0.59
N HIS A 57 -8.34 8.24 0.10
CA HIS A 57 -9.52 7.40 0.16
C HIS A 57 -9.29 6.08 -0.60
N THR A 58 -8.73 6.15 -1.81
CA THR A 58 -8.42 4.97 -2.63
C THR A 58 -7.45 4.04 -1.91
N LYS A 59 -6.29 4.57 -1.47
CA LYS A 59 -5.28 3.78 -0.75
C LYS A 59 -5.86 3.11 0.51
N ARG A 60 -6.68 3.85 1.28
CA ARG A 60 -7.35 3.32 2.48
C ARG A 60 -8.28 2.16 2.15
N GLY A 61 -9.08 2.29 1.09
CA GLY A 61 -9.95 1.23 0.61
C GLY A 61 -9.17 -0.02 0.21
N ASP A 62 -8.07 0.17 -0.53
CA ASP A 62 -7.24 -0.91 -1.07
C ASP A 62 -6.47 -1.70 -0.01
N VAL A 63 -6.20 -1.13 1.17
CA VAL A 63 -5.54 -1.84 2.28
C VAL A 63 -6.54 -2.46 3.28
N THR A 64 -7.85 -2.32 3.07
CA THR A 64 -8.84 -3.12 3.81
C THR A 64 -8.71 -4.60 3.45
N GLU A 65 -9.17 -5.53 4.29
CA GLU A 65 -9.05 -6.96 4.01
C GLU A 65 -9.73 -7.35 2.70
N GLY A 66 -10.97 -6.89 2.53
CA GLY A 66 -11.74 -7.09 1.30
C GLY A 66 -11.16 -6.36 0.10
N GLY A 67 -10.74 -5.10 0.28
CA GLY A 67 -10.16 -4.29 -0.78
C GLY A 67 -8.83 -4.86 -1.28
N PHE A 68 -7.95 -5.26 -0.37
CA PHE A 68 -6.64 -5.81 -0.70
C PHE A 68 -6.76 -7.10 -1.49
N LYS A 69 -7.64 -8.01 -1.05
CA LYS A 69 -7.90 -9.25 -1.79
C LYS A 69 -8.50 -8.98 -3.18
N LYS A 70 -9.46 -8.05 -3.28
CA LYS A 70 -10.23 -7.82 -4.50
C LYS A 70 -9.51 -6.97 -5.54
N TYR A 71 -8.80 -5.94 -5.11
CA TYR A 71 -8.22 -4.91 -5.98
C TYR A 71 -6.69 -5.01 -6.09
N ILE A 72 -6.01 -5.59 -5.11
CA ILE A 72 -4.54 -5.70 -5.13
C ILE A 72 -4.08 -7.09 -5.53
N LEU A 73 -4.43 -8.14 -4.77
CA LEU A 73 -3.93 -9.49 -5.02
C LEU A 73 -4.38 -10.07 -6.37
N THR A 74 -5.53 -9.67 -6.89
CA THR A 74 -6.04 -10.06 -8.21
C THR A 74 -5.21 -9.47 -9.36
N ASN A 75 -4.57 -8.32 -9.14
CA ASN A 75 -3.83 -7.57 -10.15
C ASN A 75 -2.30 -7.75 -10.08
N PHE A 76 -1.79 -8.61 -9.20
CA PHE A 76 -0.38 -8.97 -9.21
C PHE A 76 0.01 -9.61 -10.54
N SER A 77 1.15 -9.19 -11.08
CA SER A 77 1.64 -9.74 -12.34
C SER A 77 2.08 -11.20 -12.19
N PRO A 78 2.22 -11.94 -13.30
CA PRO A 78 2.67 -13.33 -13.26
C PRO A 78 4.03 -13.51 -12.59
N THR A 79 4.99 -12.60 -12.80
CA THR A 79 6.33 -12.69 -12.20
C THR A 79 6.30 -12.62 -10.67
N PHE A 80 5.33 -11.89 -10.09
CA PHE A 80 5.28 -11.63 -8.64
C PHE A 80 4.29 -12.50 -7.87
N GLN A 81 3.74 -13.58 -8.45
CA GLN A 81 2.78 -14.46 -7.75
C GLN A 81 3.33 -15.01 -6.42
N GLY A 82 4.62 -15.35 -6.36
CA GLY A 82 5.26 -15.84 -5.14
C GLY A 82 5.30 -14.83 -3.98
N VAL A 83 5.15 -13.54 -4.28
CA VAL A 83 5.19 -12.45 -3.28
C VAL A 83 3.82 -12.21 -2.63
N LYS A 84 2.72 -12.76 -3.19
CA LYS A 84 1.35 -12.52 -2.68
C LYS A 84 1.19 -12.82 -1.20
N ARG A 85 1.73 -13.95 -0.73
CA ARG A 85 1.64 -14.35 0.68
C ARG A 85 2.38 -13.35 1.57
N LEU A 86 3.58 -12.94 1.17
CA LEU A 86 4.34 -11.92 1.89
C LEU A 86 3.60 -10.58 1.93
N ALA A 87 3.05 -10.15 0.80
CA ALA A 87 2.28 -8.90 0.70
C ALA A 87 1.05 -8.91 1.63
N GLN A 88 0.32 -10.03 1.69
CA GLN A 88 -0.80 -10.20 2.62
C GLN A 88 -0.32 -10.15 4.09
N THR A 89 0.75 -10.86 4.43
CA THR A 89 1.30 -10.84 5.79
C THR A 89 1.75 -9.45 6.21
N LEU A 90 2.44 -8.72 5.34
CA LEU A 90 2.85 -7.33 5.61
C LEU A 90 1.63 -6.42 5.76
N ARG A 91 0.59 -6.59 4.93
CA ARG A 91 -0.67 -5.84 5.05
C ARG A 91 -1.30 -6.07 6.43
N ASP A 92 -1.34 -7.31 6.90
CA ASP A 92 -1.96 -7.63 8.18
C ASP A 92 -1.15 -7.06 9.36
N ILE A 93 0.19 -7.07 9.29
CA ILE A 93 1.05 -6.44 10.29
C ILE A 93 0.87 -4.91 10.32
N LEU A 94 0.79 -4.28 9.15
CA LEU A 94 0.75 -2.82 9.04
C LEU A 94 -0.65 -2.21 9.22
N PHE A 95 -1.73 -2.95 8.90
CA PHE A 95 -3.09 -2.39 8.80
C PHE A 95 -4.20 -3.19 9.50
N SER A 96 -3.89 -4.27 10.23
CA SER A 96 -4.91 -4.94 11.05
C SER A 96 -5.36 -4.07 12.23
N LYS A 97 -6.54 -4.34 12.80
CA LYS A 97 -7.07 -3.59 13.96
C LYS A 97 -6.23 -3.75 15.24
N HIS A 98 -5.37 -4.77 15.28
CA HIS A 98 -4.34 -5.00 16.29
C HIS A 98 -2.93 -4.76 15.75
N ALA A 99 -2.81 -4.02 14.64
CA ALA A 99 -1.56 -3.41 14.22
C ALA A 99 -0.94 -2.84 15.47
N LEU A 100 0.12 -3.52 15.93
CA LEU A 100 0.65 -3.40 17.28
C LEU A 100 0.57 -1.95 17.73
N GLU A 101 0.07 -1.69 18.94
CA GLU A 101 0.25 -0.41 19.64
C GLU A 101 1.77 -0.18 19.77
N THR A 102 2.39 0.20 18.67
CA THR A 102 3.78 0.58 18.50
C THR A 102 3.79 2.03 18.05
N GLY A 103 2.85 2.83 18.56
CA GLY A 103 3.14 4.22 18.73
C GLY A 103 4.41 4.28 19.56
N THR A 104 5.42 4.99 19.07
CA THR A 104 6.51 5.44 19.94
C THR A 104 5.82 6.11 21.13
N PRO A 105 6.06 5.68 22.38
CA PRO A 105 5.44 6.33 23.53
C PRO A 105 5.71 7.82 23.43
N ASP A 106 4.68 8.63 23.66
CA ASP A 106 4.81 10.07 23.67
C ASP A 106 5.97 10.41 24.61
N ALA A 107 6.98 11.09 24.06
CA ALA A 107 8.03 11.70 24.86
C ALA A 107 7.39 12.86 25.62
N SER A 108 6.64 12.53 26.68
CA SER A 108 6.22 13.50 27.67
C SER A 108 7.38 13.73 28.65
N PRO A 109 7.67 14.98 29.00
CA PRO A 109 8.79 15.36 29.86
C PRO A 109 8.66 14.88 31.30
#